data_AF-A0A1I5YV82-F1
#
_entry.id   AF-A0A1I5YV82-F1
#
_cell.length_a   1.000
_cell.length_b   1.000
_cell.length_c   1.000
_cell.angle_alpha   90.00
_cell.angle_beta   90.00
_cell.angle_gamma   90.00
#
_symmetry.space_group_name_H-M   'P 1'
#
loop_
_entity.id
_entity.type
_entity.pdbx_description
1 polymer ?
#
loop_
_entity_poly.entity_id
_entity_poly.type
_entity_poly.pdbx_seq_one_letter_code
_entity_poly.pdbx_strand_id
1 'polypeptide(L)'
;MKLTSDHHFILASESPRRKELFAKFGIPFEVIASGAVEIVEKNLSVEEVARNIAISKTTAILKENPSAIVIAADTIVSFENEFLMKPKDNAEAKTFLQKLSGNTHQVTTGVAIYGGNISVSFAETTSVKFFELSEDQIDAYVATGDSLDKAGGYGIQTMGGLFVESIQGDYNNVIGLPISRLFRALLSLRLIEVERVVNT
;
A
#
# COMPACT_ATOMS: atom_id res chain seq x y z
N MET A 1 14.96 10.14 -17.30
CA MET A 1 15.72 10.00 -16.04
C MET A 1 15.91 8.52 -15.80
N LYS A 2 17.10 8.08 -15.42
CA LYS A 2 17.37 6.69 -15.05
C LYS A 2 17.78 6.66 -13.58
N LEU A 3 17.30 5.65 -12.85
CA LEU A 3 17.69 5.40 -11.47
C LEU A 3 18.64 4.20 -11.43
N THR A 4 19.65 4.28 -10.58
CA THR A 4 20.64 3.21 -10.40
C THR A 4 20.83 2.92 -8.92
N SER A 5 21.31 1.71 -8.62
CA SER A 5 21.67 1.28 -7.28
C SER A 5 22.53 0.03 -7.35
N ASP A 6 23.48 -0.09 -6.42
CA ASP A 6 24.27 -1.30 -6.18
C ASP A 6 23.68 -2.16 -5.05
N HIS A 7 22.55 -1.75 -4.47
CA HIS A 7 21.89 -2.48 -3.40
C HIS A 7 21.01 -3.61 -3.95
N HIS A 8 21.02 -4.73 -3.24
CA HIS A 8 20.06 -5.81 -3.44
C HIS A 8 18.73 -5.43 -2.79
N PHE A 9 17.72 -5.11 -3.60
CA PHE A 9 16.38 -4.78 -3.09
C PHE A 9 15.47 -6.00 -3.03
N ILE A 10 14.72 -6.10 -1.92
CA ILE A 10 13.62 -7.04 -1.78
C ILE A 10 12.34 -6.26 -1.47
N LEU A 11 11.31 -6.44 -2.28
CA LEU A 11 9.96 -6.02 -1.97
C LEU A 11 9.26 -7.14 -1.19
N ALA A 12 9.06 -6.93 0.11
CA ALA A 12 8.37 -7.86 1.00
C ALA A 12 6.84 -7.75 0.84
N SER A 13 6.30 -8.17 -0.31
CA SER A 13 4.88 -8.05 -0.61
C SER A 13 4.36 -9.10 -1.58
N GLU A 14 3.15 -9.59 -1.31
CA GLU A 14 2.38 -10.44 -2.24
C GLU A 14 1.50 -9.63 -3.20
N SER A 15 1.38 -8.31 -3.01
CA SER A 15 0.49 -7.46 -3.80
C SER A 15 1.05 -7.23 -5.21
N PRO A 16 0.35 -7.67 -6.28
CA PRO A 16 0.76 -7.38 -7.66
C PRO A 16 0.84 -5.87 -7.92
N ARG A 17 -0.08 -5.10 -7.34
CA ARG A 17 -0.15 -3.63 -7.47
C ARG A 17 1.10 -2.94 -6.91
N ARG A 18 1.59 -3.39 -5.76
CA ARG A 18 2.83 -2.84 -5.16
C ARG A 18 4.06 -3.20 -5.99
N LYS A 19 4.11 -4.41 -6.55
CA LYS A 19 5.15 -4.82 -7.49
C LYS A 19 5.17 -3.93 -8.72
N GLU A 20 4.02 -3.67 -9.33
CA GLU A 20 3.89 -2.78 -10.50
C GLU A 20 4.32 -1.34 -10.18
N LEU A 21 3.92 -0.83 -9.01
CA LEU A 21 4.32 0.50 -8.56
C LEU A 21 5.82 0.59 -8.30
N PHE A 22 6.41 -0.40 -7.63
CA PHE A 22 7.84 -0.43 -7.35
C PHE A 22 8.68 -0.59 -8.63
N ALA A 23 8.19 -1.37 -9.60
CA ALA A 23 8.87 -1.55 -10.89
C ALA A 23 9.07 -0.22 -11.66
N LYS A 24 8.28 0.83 -11.36
CA LYS A 24 8.46 2.16 -11.95
C LYS A 24 9.80 2.82 -11.58
N PHE A 25 10.47 2.37 -10.52
CA PHE A 25 11.82 2.82 -10.19
C PHE A 25 12.86 2.34 -11.22
N GLY A 26 12.58 1.28 -11.99
CA GLY A 26 13.51 0.77 -13.00
C GLY A 26 14.81 0.18 -12.45
N ILE A 27 14.87 -0.10 -11.15
CA ILE A 27 15.99 -0.77 -10.48
C ILE A 27 15.67 -2.27 -10.29
N PRO A 28 16.67 -3.16 -10.34
CA PRO A 28 16.47 -4.58 -10.04
C PRO A 28 15.98 -4.80 -8.61
N PHE A 29 15.03 -5.72 -8.44
CA PHE A 29 14.53 -6.13 -7.12
C PHE A 29 13.93 -7.54 -7.18
N GLU A 30 13.91 -8.19 -6.03
CA GLU A 30 13.20 -9.45 -5.81
C GLU A 30 11.89 -9.22 -5.08
N VAL A 31 10.95 -10.15 -5.21
CA VAL A 31 9.69 -10.13 -4.49
C VAL A 31 9.63 -11.37 -3.62
N ILE A 32 9.51 -11.18 -2.31
CA ILE A 32 9.41 -12.28 -1.34
C ILE A 32 8.18 -12.02 -0.46
N ALA A 33 7.31 -13.02 -0.33
CA ALA A 33 6.20 -12.97 0.61
C ALA A 33 6.74 -13.03 2.03
N SER A 34 6.38 -12.07 2.89
CA SER A 34 6.90 -12.05 4.27
C SER A 34 6.34 -13.16 5.16
N GLY A 35 5.15 -13.68 4.85
CA GLY A 35 4.42 -14.62 5.72
C GLY A 35 4.10 -14.07 7.11
N ALA A 36 4.30 -12.76 7.34
CA ALA A 36 4.14 -12.15 8.66
C ALA A 36 2.65 -12.02 9.02
N VAL A 37 2.30 -12.48 10.23
CA VAL A 37 0.95 -12.33 10.77
C VAL A 37 0.71 -10.85 11.08
N GLU A 38 -0.40 -10.32 10.58
CA GLU A 38 -0.83 -8.94 10.83
C GLU A 38 -1.42 -8.85 12.24
N ILE A 39 -0.69 -8.18 13.15
CA ILE A 39 -1.15 -7.93 14.52
C ILE A 39 -1.62 -6.49 14.61
N VAL A 40 -2.91 -6.30 14.87
CA VAL A 40 -3.51 -4.99 15.11
C VAL A 40 -3.59 -4.76 16.62
N GLU A 41 -2.73 -3.89 17.14
CA GLU A 41 -2.76 -3.52 18.55
C GLU A 41 -3.90 -2.53 18.81
N LYS A 42 -4.71 -2.83 19.83
CA LYS A 42 -5.75 -1.92 20.32
C LYS A 42 -5.04 -0.75 21.02
N ASN A 43 -5.34 0.48 20.63
CA ASN A 43 -4.80 1.78 21.13
C ASN A 43 -3.76 2.49 20.24
N LEU A 44 -3.46 1.98 19.05
CA LEU A 44 -2.59 2.69 18.10
C LEU A 44 -3.42 3.47 17.05
N SER A 45 -2.87 4.59 16.58
CA SER A 45 -3.38 5.30 15.41
C SER A 45 -3.27 4.44 14.14
N VAL A 46 -4.07 4.75 13.11
CA VAL A 46 -4.02 4.01 11.84
C VAL A 46 -2.63 4.08 11.19
N GLU A 47 -1.94 5.22 11.33
CA GLU A 47 -0.57 5.41 10.86
C GLU A 47 0.44 4.55 11.61
N GLU A 48 0.28 4.39 12.92
CA GLU A 48 1.12 3.49 13.73
C GLU A 48 0.88 2.03 13.37
N VAL A 49 -0.37 1.60 13.24
CA VAL A 49 -0.70 0.23 12.86
C VAL A 49 -0.14 -0.10 11.48
N ALA A 50 -0.39 0.74 10.47
CA ALA A 50 0.10 0.50 9.12
C ALA A 50 1.64 0.44 9.06
N ARG A 51 2.34 1.31 9.81
CA ARG A 51 3.82 1.26 9.91
C ARG A 51 4.30 0.00 10.62
N ASN A 52 3.70 -0.37 11.74
CA ASN A 52 4.11 -1.53 12.52
C ASN A 52 3.95 -2.83 11.72
N ILE A 53 2.86 -2.96 10.96
CA ILE A 53 2.66 -4.09 10.05
C ILE A 53 3.75 -4.09 8.96
N ALA A 54 4.06 -2.95 8.34
CA ALA A 54 5.13 -2.87 7.35
C ALA A 54 6.51 -3.23 7.94
N ILE A 55 6.84 -2.77 9.15
CA ILE A 55 8.09 -3.10 9.86
C ILE A 55 8.17 -4.61 10.17
N SER A 56 7.07 -5.22 10.60
CA SER A 56 7.02 -6.66 10.85
C SER A 56 7.33 -7.45 9.57
N LYS A 57 6.77 -7.02 8.43
CA LYS A 57 7.01 -7.63 7.11
C LYS A 57 8.48 -7.52 6.68
N THR A 58 9.17 -6.40 6.92
CA THR A 58 10.60 -6.28 6.61
C THR A 58 11.47 -7.15 7.51
N THR A 59 11.17 -7.16 8.82
CA THR A 59 11.95 -7.89 9.83
C THR A 59 11.91 -9.40 9.61
N ALA A 60 10.79 -9.94 9.12
CA ALA A 60 10.67 -11.35 8.77
C ALA A 60 11.66 -11.75 7.67
N ILE A 61 11.74 -10.96 6.59
CA ILE A 61 12.61 -11.22 5.43
C ILE A 61 14.09 -11.06 5.75
N LEU A 62 14.45 -10.05 6.56
CA LEU A 62 15.84 -9.75 6.91
C LEU A 62 16.55 -10.88 7.67
N LYS A 63 15.81 -11.76 8.36
CA LYS A 63 16.39 -12.92 9.06
C LYS A 63 17.15 -13.85 8.10
N GLU A 64 16.64 -14.01 6.89
CA GLU A 64 17.21 -14.88 5.86
C GLU A 64 18.02 -14.09 4.82
N ASN A 65 17.85 -12.77 4.76
CA ASN A 65 18.46 -11.88 3.78
C ASN A 65 19.17 -10.67 4.44
N PRO A 66 20.20 -10.88 5.28
CA PRO A 66 20.75 -9.83 6.15
C PRO A 66 21.47 -8.69 5.40
N SER A 67 21.90 -8.91 4.16
CA SER A 67 22.56 -7.90 3.32
C SER A 67 21.61 -7.13 2.40
N ALA A 68 20.33 -7.52 2.33
CA ALA A 68 19.36 -6.89 1.45
C ALA A 68 18.81 -5.59 2.03
N ILE A 69 18.31 -4.73 1.15
CA ILE A 69 17.44 -3.60 1.49
C ILE A 69 16.00 -4.05 1.27
N VAL A 70 15.29 -4.27 2.37
CA VAL A 70 13.93 -4.78 2.35
C VAL A 70 12.95 -3.62 2.47
N ILE A 71 12.01 -3.57 1.53
CA ILE A 71 10.93 -2.59 1.48
C ILE A 71 9.61 -3.33 1.66
N ALA A 72 8.80 -2.89 2.61
CA ALA A 72 7.45 -3.39 2.79
C ALA A 72 6.46 -2.24 2.86
N ALA A 73 5.20 -2.54 2.55
CA ALA A 73 4.11 -1.61 2.77
C ALA A 73 2.84 -2.35 3.21
N ASP A 74 2.02 -1.65 3.98
CA ASP A 74 0.71 -2.10 4.40
C ASP A 74 -0.32 -0.98 4.27
N THR A 75 -1.55 -1.30 3.89
CA THR A 75 -2.56 -0.31 3.52
C THR A 75 -3.86 -0.63 4.23
N ILE A 76 -4.37 0.36 4.96
CA ILE A 76 -5.58 0.26 5.77
C ILE A 76 -6.57 1.31 5.28
N VAL A 77 -7.82 0.91 5.10
CA VAL A 77 -8.94 1.84 4.93
C VAL A 77 -9.57 2.07 6.29
N SER A 78 -9.84 3.32 6.65
CA SER A 78 -10.51 3.66 7.91
C SER A 78 -11.67 4.63 7.71
N PHE A 79 -12.74 4.40 8.46
CA PHE A 79 -13.95 5.20 8.44
C PHE A 79 -14.56 5.22 9.85
N GLU A 80 -14.90 6.40 10.38
CA GLU A 80 -15.51 6.56 11.72
C GLU A 80 -14.83 5.77 12.87
N ASN A 81 -13.49 5.75 12.88
CA ASN A 81 -12.64 5.00 13.84
C ASN A 81 -12.63 3.47 13.67
N GLU A 82 -13.23 2.93 12.62
CA GLU A 82 -13.17 1.53 12.25
C GLU A 82 -12.11 1.29 11.18
N PHE A 83 -11.34 0.20 11.29
CA PHE A 83 -10.41 -0.25 10.25
C PHE A 83 -11.09 -1.30 9.37
N LEU A 84 -11.33 -0.93 8.12
CA LEU A 84 -11.87 -1.80 7.09
C LEU A 84 -10.69 -2.52 6.42
N MET A 85 -10.32 -3.67 6.96
CA MET A 85 -9.27 -4.53 6.41
C MET A 85 -9.75 -5.23 5.12
N LYS A 86 -9.10 -6.32 4.73
CA LYS A 86 -9.62 -7.16 3.64
C LYS A 86 -10.90 -7.86 4.11
N PRO A 87 -12.00 -7.81 3.36
CA PRO A 87 -13.22 -8.51 3.74
C PRO A 87 -13.01 -10.02 3.66
N LYS A 88 -13.52 -10.76 4.65
CA LYS A 88 -13.42 -12.21 4.73
C LYS A 88 -14.32 -12.93 3.71
N ASP A 89 -15.39 -12.26 3.29
CA ASP A 89 -16.41 -12.78 2.38
C ASP A 89 -17.15 -11.64 1.66
N ASN A 90 -17.99 -12.03 0.70
CA ASN A 90 -18.77 -11.08 -0.09
C ASN A 90 -19.77 -10.27 0.75
N ALA A 91 -20.30 -10.80 1.85
CA ALA A 91 -21.26 -10.09 2.69
C ALA A 91 -20.56 -8.96 3.47
N GLU A 92 -19.36 -9.22 3.97
CA GLU A 92 -18.52 -8.21 4.61
C GLU A 92 -18.05 -7.15 3.60
N ALA A 93 -17.72 -7.55 2.37
CA ALA A 93 -17.41 -6.60 1.29
C ALA A 93 -18.58 -5.65 1.00
N LYS A 94 -19.81 -6.17 0.90
CA LYS A 94 -21.02 -5.33 0.75
C LYS A 94 -21.19 -4.37 1.92
N THR A 95 -21.00 -4.87 3.14
CA THR A 95 -21.10 -4.06 4.36
C THR A 95 -20.09 -2.90 4.34
N PHE A 96 -18.85 -3.15 3.92
CA PHE A 96 -17.85 -2.09 3.76
C PHE A 96 -18.29 -1.07 2.72
N LEU A 97 -18.70 -1.50 1.53
CA LEU A 97 -19.11 -0.60 0.44
C LEU A 97 -20.33 0.24 0.80
N GLN A 98 -21.30 -0.31 1.54
CA GLN A 98 -22.44 0.42 2.06
C GLN A 98 -22.04 1.51 3.05
N LYS A 99 -21.07 1.25 3.95
CA LYS A 99 -20.53 2.27 4.86
C LYS A 99 -19.84 3.39 4.10
N LEU A 100 -19.06 3.05 3.08
CA LEU A 100 -18.28 4.00 2.30
C LEU A 100 -19.14 4.81 1.30
N SER A 101 -20.30 4.30 0.89
CA SER A 101 -21.25 4.98 -0.01
C SER A 101 -21.54 6.42 0.43
N GLY A 102 -21.38 7.38 -0.48
CA GLY A 102 -21.65 8.79 -0.23
C GLY A 102 -20.70 9.50 0.75
N ASN A 103 -19.75 8.76 1.34
CA ASN A 103 -18.91 9.24 2.43
C ASN A 103 -17.46 9.50 2.00
N THR A 104 -16.72 10.18 2.88
CA THR A 104 -15.27 10.32 2.77
C THR A 104 -14.59 9.44 3.81
N HIS A 105 -13.69 8.57 3.36
CA HIS A 105 -12.86 7.71 4.20
C HIS A 105 -11.38 8.01 4.00
N GLN A 106 -10.56 7.46 4.90
CA GLN A 106 -9.11 7.59 4.85
C GLN A 106 -8.48 6.30 4.35
N VAL A 107 -7.48 6.42 3.48
CA VAL A 107 -6.62 5.33 3.05
C VAL A 107 -5.20 5.64 3.51
N THR A 108 -4.70 4.85 4.44
CA THR A 108 -3.38 5.03 5.04
C THR A 108 -2.47 3.90 4.65
N THR A 109 -1.34 4.21 3.99
CA THR A 109 -0.27 3.23 3.73
C THR A 109 0.95 3.51 4.59
N GLY A 110 1.31 2.53 5.41
CA GLY A 110 2.60 2.47 6.09
C GLY A 110 3.66 1.85 5.19
N VAL A 111 4.86 2.41 5.18
CA VAL A 111 6.01 1.92 4.43
C VAL A 111 7.20 1.77 5.38
N ALA A 112 7.95 0.69 5.22
CA ALA A 112 9.19 0.42 5.95
C ALA A 112 10.33 0.12 4.97
N ILE A 113 11.51 0.67 5.24
CA ILE A 113 12.76 0.46 4.51
C ILE A 113 13.83 0.05 5.53
N TYR A 114 14.22 -1.23 5.52
CA TYR A 114 15.11 -1.80 6.53
C TYR A 114 16.22 -2.62 5.86
N GLY A 115 17.42 -2.60 6.44
CA GLY A 115 18.57 -3.38 5.95
C GLY A 115 19.90 -2.67 6.19
N GLY A 116 20.96 -3.43 6.46
CA GLY A 116 22.24 -2.85 6.91
C GLY A 116 22.05 -1.98 8.17
N ASN A 117 22.41 -0.70 8.09
CA ASN A 117 22.21 0.28 9.17
C ASN A 117 20.94 1.12 9.01
N ILE A 118 20.05 0.76 8.08
CA ILE A 118 18.84 1.52 7.75
C ILE A 118 17.65 0.93 8.49
N SER A 119 16.90 1.79 9.16
CA SER A 119 15.65 1.47 9.85
C SER A 119 14.72 2.69 9.77
N VAL A 120 14.07 2.87 8.63
CA VAL A 120 13.17 4.01 8.38
C VAL A 120 11.76 3.50 8.11
N SER A 121 10.77 4.14 8.72
CA SER A 121 9.36 3.92 8.41
C SER A 121 8.58 5.22 8.36
N PHE A 122 7.51 5.25 7.58
CA PHE A 122 6.61 6.39 7.46
C PHE A 122 5.21 5.95 7.05
N ALA A 123 4.20 6.80 7.25
CA ALA A 123 2.84 6.58 6.76
C ALA A 123 2.38 7.77 5.92
N GLU A 124 1.61 7.49 4.88
CA GLU A 124 0.91 8.46 4.04
C GLU A 124 -0.60 8.21 4.14
N THR A 125 -1.39 9.26 4.32
CA THR A 125 -2.84 9.17 4.46
C THR A 125 -3.50 9.99 3.34
N THR A 126 -4.55 9.45 2.74
CA THR A 126 -5.27 10.08 1.62
C THR A 126 -6.76 9.98 1.83
N SER A 127 -7.47 11.10 1.74
CA SER A 127 -8.93 11.12 1.79
C SER A 127 -9.49 10.70 0.43
N VAL A 128 -10.45 9.78 0.44
CA VAL A 128 -11.17 9.33 -0.76
C VAL A 128 -12.66 9.52 -0.50
N LYS A 129 -13.33 10.24 -1.41
CA LYS A 129 -14.77 10.46 -1.36
C LYS A 129 -15.45 9.58 -2.39
N PHE A 130 -16.47 8.84 -1.98
CA PHE A 130 -17.32 8.08 -2.89
C PHE A 130 -18.57 8.88 -3.28
N PHE A 131 -19.06 8.58 -4.49
CA PHE A 131 -20.46 8.85 -4.83
C PHE A 131 -21.39 7.99 -3.98
N GLU A 132 -22.67 8.35 -3.94
CA GLU A 132 -23.70 7.45 -3.44
C GLU A 132 -23.81 6.22 -4.36
N LEU A 133 -23.78 5.03 -3.78
CA LEU A 133 -23.85 3.75 -4.46
C LEU A 133 -25.21 3.10 -4.23
N SER A 134 -25.84 2.66 -5.30
CA SER A 134 -27.03 1.79 -5.22
C SER A 134 -26.67 0.37 -4.83
N GLU A 135 -27.62 -0.37 -4.27
CA GLU A 135 -27.45 -1.79 -3.95
C GLU A 135 -27.04 -2.61 -5.19
N ASP A 136 -27.64 -2.34 -6.36
CA ASP A 136 -27.31 -3.02 -7.61
C ASP A 136 -25.85 -2.82 -8.03
N GLN A 137 -25.29 -1.61 -7.83
CA GLN A 137 -23.88 -1.34 -8.13
C GLN A 137 -22.94 -2.09 -7.17
N ILE A 138 -23.27 -2.10 -5.89
CA ILE A 138 -22.50 -2.82 -4.85
C ILE A 138 -22.51 -4.32 -5.16
N ASP A 139 -23.69 -4.87 -5.44
CA ASP A 139 -23.87 -6.29 -5.73
C ASP A 139 -23.15 -6.72 -7.00
N ALA A 140 -23.29 -5.94 -8.08
CA ALA A 140 -22.60 -6.20 -9.33
C ALA A 140 -21.07 -6.17 -9.16
N TYR A 141 -20.55 -5.21 -8.39
CA TYR A 141 -19.12 -5.11 -8.14
C TYR A 141 -18.60 -6.26 -7.28
N VAL A 142 -19.27 -6.60 -6.18
CA VAL A 142 -18.86 -7.73 -5.34
C VAL A 142 -18.91 -9.05 -6.12
N ALA A 143 -19.86 -9.22 -7.04
CA ALA A 143 -19.93 -10.39 -7.92
C ALA A 143 -18.72 -10.55 -8.87
N THR A 144 -17.93 -9.49 -9.10
CA THR A 144 -16.68 -9.59 -9.87
C THR A 144 -15.55 -10.32 -9.12
N GLY A 145 -15.67 -10.46 -7.79
CA GLY A 145 -14.62 -11.00 -6.93
C GLY A 145 -13.46 -10.04 -6.63
N ASP A 146 -13.50 -8.81 -7.17
CA ASP A 146 -12.42 -7.83 -7.03
C ASP A 146 -12.30 -7.24 -5.60
N SER A 147 -13.30 -7.43 -4.73
CA SER A 147 -13.31 -6.83 -3.39
C SER A 147 -12.43 -7.56 -2.35
N LEU A 148 -12.25 -8.88 -2.48
CA LEU A 148 -11.77 -9.72 -1.36
C LEU A 148 -10.28 -9.55 -1.02
N ASP A 149 -9.42 -9.20 -1.97
CA ASP A 149 -7.98 -9.03 -1.74
C ASP A 149 -7.59 -7.59 -1.33
N LYS A 150 -8.58 -6.71 -1.07
CA LYS A 150 -8.37 -5.26 -0.91
C LYS A 150 -8.95 -4.73 0.39
N ALA A 151 -8.17 -3.90 1.08
CA ALA A 151 -8.66 -3.17 2.25
C ALA A 151 -9.84 -2.27 1.85
N GLY A 152 -10.87 -2.21 2.70
CA GLY A 152 -12.11 -1.49 2.40
C GLY A 152 -12.99 -2.13 1.32
N GLY A 153 -12.59 -3.29 0.79
CA GLY A 153 -13.39 -4.03 -0.17
C GLY A 153 -13.49 -3.41 -1.56
N TYR A 154 -12.61 -2.48 -1.94
CA TYR A 154 -12.60 -1.88 -3.29
C TYR A 154 -11.19 -1.65 -3.85
N GLY A 155 -11.08 -1.58 -5.18
CA GLY A 155 -9.86 -1.24 -5.90
C GLY A 155 -10.00 0.00 -6.77
N ILE A 156 -9.19 1.02 -6.54
CA ILE A 156 -9.26 2.27 -7.32
C ILE A 156 -8.74 2.15 -8.76
N GLN A 157 -7.95 1.11 -9.06
CA GLN A 157 -7.42 0.84 -10.42
C GLN A 157 -8.37 -0.01 -11.26
N THR A 158 -9.37 -0.62 -10.63
CA THR A 158 -10.34 -1.54 -11.23
C THR A 158 -11.72 -0.86 -11.27
N MET A 159 -12.80 -1.64 -11.42
CA MET A 159 -14.16 -1.10 -11.42
C MET A 159 -14.52 -0.34 -10.13
N GLY A 160 -13.85 -0.61 -9.00
CA GLY A 160 -14.04 0.16 -7.77
C GLY A 160 -13.65 1.64 -7.91
N GLY A 161 -12.83 2.00 -8.91
CA GLY A 161 -12.54 3.40 -9.24
C GLY A 161 -13.76 4.18 -9.74
N LEU A 162 -14.80 3.52 -10.26
CA LEU A 162 -16.05 4.16 -10.69
C LEU A 162 -16.87 4.71 -9.51
N PHE A 163 -16.57 4.28 -8.29
CA PHE A 163 -17.22 4.77 -7.07
C PHE A 163 -16.63 6.08 -6.58
N VAL A 164 -15.41 6.42 -6.98
CA VAL A 164 -14.66 7.54 -6.43
C VAL A 164 -15.11 8.86 -7.07
N GLU A 165 -15.66 9.76 -6.26
CA GLU A 165 -15.97 11.14 -6.65
C GLU A 165 -14.70 12.00 -6.66
N SER A 166 -13.87 11.91 -5.61
CA SER A 166 -12.65 12.70 -5.51
C SER A 166 -11.62 12.09 -4.57
N ILE A 167 -10.38 12.54 -4.71
CA ILE A 167 -9.24 12.15 -3.88
C ILE A 167 -8.52 13.40 -3.43
N GLN A 168 -8.16 13.47 -2.15
CA GLN A 168 -7.28 14.49 -1.60
C GLN A 168 -6.07 13.82 -0.95
N GLY A 169 -4.97 13.76 -1.70
CA GLY A 169 -3.72 13.11 -1.27
C GLY A 169 -3.00 12.45 -2.45
N ASP A 170 -2.30 11.34 -2.19
CA ASP A 170 -1.53 10.59 -3.18
C ASP A 170 -2.35 9.42 -3.74
N TYR A 171 -2.62 9.42 -5.04
CA TYR A 171 -3.30 8.31 -5.72
C TYR A 171 -2.55 6.97 -5.57
N ASN A 172 -1.21 6.98 -5.61
CA ASN A 172 -0.42 5.76 -5.47
C ASN A 172 -0.43 5.24 -4.02
N ASN A 173 -0.62 6.13 -3.04
CA ASN A 173 -0.91 5.73 -1.67
C ASN A 173 -2.21 4.91 -1.59
N VAL A 174 -3.26 5.33 -2.30
CA VAL A 174 -4.55 4.59 -2.34
C VAL A 174 -4.37 3.21 -2.98
N ILE A 175 -3.54 3.09 -4.03
CA ILE A 175 -3.21 1.80 -4.63
C ILE A 175 -2.45 0.88 -3.65
N GLY A 176 -1.64 1.48 -2.78
CA GLY A 176 -0.97 0.81 -1.68
C GLY A 176 0.55 0.98 -1.63
N LEU A 177 1.13 1.92 -2.39
CA LEU A 177 2.52 2.31 -2.25
C LEU A 177 2.72 3.79 -2.65
N PRO A 178 3.02 4.71 -1.71
CA PRO A 178 3.26 6.12 -2.01
C PRO A 178 4.63 6.33 -2.70
N ILE A 179 4.72 6.01 -3.99
CA ILE A 179 5.98 5.94 -4.75
C ILE A 179 6.76 7.26 -4.75
N SER A 180 6.08 8.41 -4.72
CA SER A 180 6.74 9.72 -4.71
C SER A 180 7.46 9.97 -3.38
N ARG A 181 6.83 9.60 -2.26
CA ARG A 181 7.46 9.71 -0.94
C ARG A 181 8.56 8.67 -0.75
N LEU A 182 8.32 7.43 -1.22
CA LEU A 182 9.33 6.39 -1.24
C LEU A 182 10.56 6.79 -2.06
N PHE A 183 10.38 7.38 -3.24
CA PHE A 183 11.47 7.91 -4.06
C PHE A 183 12.38 8.86 -3.28
N ARG A 184 11.78 9.84 -2.59
CA ARG A 184 12.53 10.81 -1.78
C ARG A 184 13.25 10.14 -0.62
N ALA A 185 12.63 9.17 0.03
CA ALA A 185 13.25 8.39 1.09
C ALA A 185 14.49 7.64 0.56
N LEU A 186 14.36 6.90 -0.53
CA LEU A 186 15.46 6.16 -1.15
C LEU A 186 16.63 7.07 -1.56
N LEU A 187 16.35 8.25 -2.13
CA LEU A 187 17.40 9.24 -2.43
C LEU A 187 18.08 9.77 -1.17
N SER A 188 17.29 10.15 -0.14
CA SER A 188 17.85 10.71 1.10
C SER A 188 18.74 9.72 1.85
N LEU A 189 18.41 8.43 1.73
CA LEU A 189 19.17 7.32 2.29
C LEU A 189 20.35 6.89 1.41
N ARG A 190 20.53 7.52 0.24
CA ARG A 190 21.53 7.14 -0.77
C ARG A 190 21.43 5.68 -1.20
N LEU A 191 20.21 5.16 -1.22
CA LEU A 191 19.90 3.81 -1.69
C LEU A 191 19.74 3.77 -3.21
N ILE A 192 19.47 4.90 -3.83
CA ILE A 192 19.39 5.05 -5.29
C ILE A 192 20.06 6.35 -5.71
N GLU A 193 20.52 6.42 -6.96
CA GLU A 193 21.07 7.60 -7.59
C GLU A 193 20.28 7.99 -8.84
N VAL A 194 20.41 9.26 -9.26
CA VAL A 194 19.77 9.79 -10.46
C VAL A 194 20.81 10.04 -11.54
N GLU A 195 20.78 9.24 -12.60
CA GLU A 195 21.59 9.45 -13.79
C GLU A 195 20.86 10.39 -14.77
N ARG A 196 21.56 11.46 -15.20
CA ARG A 196 21.13 12.27 -16.33
C ARG A 196 21.42 11.51 -17.61
N VAL A 197 20.37 11.09 -18.30
CA VAL A 197 20.50 10.56 -19.66
C VAL A 197 20.79 11.74 -20.57
N VAL A 198 22.05 11.90 -20.98
CA VAL A 198 22.41 12.83 -22.05
C VAL A 198 22.15 12.08 -23.35
N ASN A 199 21.04 12.39 -24.02
CA ASN A 199 20.81 11.90 -25.38
C ASN A 199 21.79 12.64 -26.30
N THR A 200 22.85 11.96 -26.72
CA THR A 200 23.66 12.34 -27.90
C THR A 200 22.98 11.88 -29.17
#